data_AF-A0A1S8L4H4-F1
#
_entry.id   AF-A0A1S8L4H4-F1
#
_cell.length_a   1.000
_cell.length_b   1.000
_cell.length_c   1.000
_cell.angle_alpha   90.00
_cell.angle_beta   90.00
_cell.angle_gamma   90.00
#
_symmetry.space_group_name_H-M   'P 1'
#
loop_
_entity.id
_entity.type
_entity.pdbx_description
1 polymer ?
#
loop_
_entity_poly.entity_id
_entity_poly.type
_entity_poly.pdbx_seq_one_letter_code
_entity_poly.pdbx_strand_id
1 'polypeptide(L)'
;MIKVISEDSIRTFVFQNGDKKDFPLFTIGKNSYINDINIQASPGNEIINIHIGNYSSIAYNVTLLIDRNHDYKSISTCPMLEVRRKLHRKGQIIIGHDVWIGNNVTILSGVRIGNGAVVGAETLVTKDVEPYAIVVGNPMRMIKYRFHNKEIQKLQSIRWWNWDKSKIDNNIKWFGEEIEAFIDEFYEDINICTDKRNSKAILFIWDFNDKYSIWKKVLKEYLNVFSKEDDIKLVIKVKKEDKLNIGEIHKLIGRKKDAAEILVTKEADEKSLFKDANYFITTRSPNTMKYIDWADEFNVKLLSGVDFPIFSKQSMC
;
A
#
# COMPACT_ATOMS: atom_id res chain seq x y z
N MET A 1 19.29 -17.92 3.91
CA MET A 1 18.73 -17.60 2.59
C MET A 1 17.47 -18.44 2.43
N ILE A 2 16.29 -17.82 2.46
CA ILE A 2 15.00 -18.52 2.35
C ILE A 2 14.40 -18.12 1.01
N LYS A 3 14.32 -19.08 0.08
CA LYS A 3 13.55 -18.90 -1.15
C LYS A 3 12.07 -18.98 -0.77
N VAL A 4 11.36 -17.86 -0.94
CA VAL A 4 9.92 -17.79 -0.71
C VAL A 4 9.22 -17.85 -2.06
N ILE A 5 8.27 -18.77 -2.21
CA ILE A 5 7.42 -18.89 -3.39
C ILE A 5 5.97 -18.93 -2.91
N SER A 6 5.08 -18.19 -3.57
CA SER A 6 3.66 -18.14 -3.24
C SER A 6 2.80 -18.65 -4.40
N GLU A 7 2.77 -19.95 -4.63
CA GLU A 7 1.96 -20.54 -5.70
C GLU A 7 0.46 -20.39 -5.42
N ASP A 8 -0.28 -19.86 -6.41
CA ASP A 8 -1.74 -19.78 -6.47
C ASP A 8 -2.49 -19.16 -5.27
N SER A 9 -1.78 -18.52 -4.34
CA SER A 9 -2.35 -17.96 -3.10
C SER A 9 -1.54 -16.80 -2.57
N ILE A 10 -2.17 -15.93 -1.76
CA ILE A 10 -1.48 -14.88 -0.99
C ILE A 10 -0.95 -15.51 0.30
N ARG A 11 0.32 -15.23 0.65
CA ARG A 11 0.93 -15.67 1.90
C ARG A 11 1.30 -14.48 2.79
N THR A 12 1.08 -14.62 4.09
CA THR A 12 1.51 -13.64 5.10
C THR A 12 2.67 -14.23 5.88
N PHE A 13 3.78 -13.52 5.92
CA PHE A 13 4.95 -13.89 6.69
C PHE A 13 4.93 -13.16 8.01
N VAL A 14 5.06 -13.91 9.10
CA VAL A 14 5.08 -13.37 10.45
C VAL A 14 6.46 -13.53 11.07
N PHE A 15 6.79 -12.66 12.02
CA PHE A 15 7.99 -12.83 12.83
C PHE A 15 7.67 -12.71 14.32
N GLN A 16 8.61 -13.18 15.13
CA GLN A 16 8.59 -13.03 16.58
C GLN A 16 9.66 -12.01 16.97
N ASN A 17 9.28 -11.00 17.74
CA ASN A 17 10.24 -10.08 18.35
C ASN A 17 9.81 -9.69 19.75
N GLY A 18 10.56 -10.17 20.75
CA GLY A 18 10.23 -10.01 22.16
C GLY A 18 8.78 -10.43 22.42
N ASP A 19 7.97 -9.51 22.94
CA ASP A 19 6.57 -9.74 23.29
C ASP A 19 5.62 -9.85 22.08
N LYS A 20 6.09 -9.58 20.86
CA LYS A 20 5.26 -9.61 19.64
C LYS A 20 5.33 -10.97 18.97
N LYS A 21 4.35 -11.81 19.32
CA LYS A 21 4.12 -13.11 18.70
C LYS A 21 3.28 -12.98 17.41
N ASP A 22 3.73 -13.54 16.30
CA ASP A 22 3.01 -13.60 15.02
C ASP A 22 2.76 -12.22 14.37
N PHE A 23 3.72 -11.30 14.46
CA PHE A 23 3.59 -9.98 13.83
C PHE A 23 3.65 -10.09 12.30
N PRO A 24 2.66 -9.59 11.54
CA PRO A 24 2.65 -9.64 10.07
C PRO A 24 3.74 -8.72 9.51
N LEU A 25 4.83 -9.34 9.04
CA LEU A 25 6.01 -8.67 8.51
C LEU A 25 5.75 -8.17 7.09
N PHE A 26 5.31 -9.07 6.21
CA PHE A 26 4.95 -8.75 4.84
C PHE A 26 3.93 -9.73 4.26
N THR A 27 3.24 -9.32 3.21
CA THR A 27 2.42 -10.20 2.38
C THR A 27 3.02 -10.34 0.98
N ILE A 28 2.95 -11.55 0.41
CA ILE A 28 3.35 -11.83 -0.97
C ILE A 28 2.16 -12.38 -1.75
N GLY A 29 1.93 -11.79 -2.93
CA GLY A 29 0.87 -12.17 -3.84
C GLY A 29 1.12 -13.49 -4.56
N LYS A 30 0.09 -14.00 -5.25
CA LYS A 30 0.15 -15.27 -5.98
C LYS A 30 1.21 -15.22 -7.08
N ASN A 31 1.86 -16.36 -7.30
CA ASN A 31 2.86 -16.60 -8.33
C ASN A 31 4.04 -15.62 -8.30
N SER A 32 4.29 -15.01 -7.14
CA SER A 32 5.49 -14.23 -6.86
C SER A 32 6.54 -15.08 -6.14
N TYR A 33 7.80 -14.73 -6.34
CA TYR A 33 8.91 -15.36 -5.62
C TYR A 33 9.93 -14.33 -5.10
N ILE A 34 10.61 -14.71 -4.02
CA ILE A 34 11.72 -13.98 -3.43
C ILE A 34 12.87 -14.95 -3.25
N ASN A 35 14.02 -14.64 -3.84
CA ASN A 35 15.22 -15.42 -3.64
C ASN A 35 15.89 -15.09 -2.30
N ASP A 36 16.10 -13.80 -2.01
CA ASP A 36 16.68 -13.35 -0.75
C ASP A 36 16.32 -11.89 -0.44
N ILE A 37 15.79 -11.64 0.76
CA ILE A 37 15.37 -10.30 1.19
C ILE A 37 15.82 -10.02 2.63
N ASN A 38 16.37 -8.83 2.85
CA ASN A 38 16.77 -8.32 4.15
C ASN A 38 15.86 -7.15 4.55
N ILE A 39 15.22 -7.24 5.70
CA ILE A 39 14.40 -6.15 6.24
C ILE A 39 15.14 -5.55 7.43
N GLN A 40 15.58 -4.30 7.29
CA GLN A 40 16.23 -3.58 8.38
C GLN A 40 15.32 -2.46 8.88
N ALA A 41 14.81 -2.62 10.09
CA ALA A 41 13.89 -1.66 10.70
C ALA A 41 14.45 -1.08 12.00
N SER A 42 14.09 0.17 12.33
CA SER A 42 14.38 0.75 13.65
C SER A 42 13.59 0.05 14.76
N PRO A 43 14.11 0.03 16.01
CA PRO A 43 13.37 -0.48 17.17
C PRO A 43 12.00 0.20 17.31
N GLY A 44 10.93 -0.60 17.43
CA GLY A 44 9.55 -0.10 17.52
C GLY A 44 8.65 -0.55 16.36
N ASN A 45 8.68 -1.85 16.05
CA ASN A 45 8.19 -2.54 14.85
C ASN A 45 6.70 -2.32 14.46
N GLU A 46 5.95 -1.46 15.13
CA GLU A 46 4.52 -1.16 14.85
C GLU A 46 4.29 -0.37 13.58
N ILE A 47 5.35 0.03 12.88
CA ILE A 47 5.23 0.78 11.64
C ILE A 47 5.53 -0.06 10.40
N ILE A 48 6.07 -1.28 10.53
CA ILE A 48 6.37 -2.11 9.35
C ILE A 48 5.06 -2.51 8.66
N ASN A 49 4.92 -2.23 7.37
CA ASN A 49 3.83 -2.72 6.53
C ASN A 49 4.30 -2.95 5.08
N ILE A 50 4.64 -4.18 4.73
CA ILE A 50 5.19 -4.48 3.41
C ILE A 50 4.19 -5.32 2.62
N HIS A 51 3.90 -4.91 1.39
CA HIS A 51 3.09 -5.70 0.46
C HIS A 51 3.84 -5.91 -0.85
N ILE A 52 3.77 -7.14 -1.36
CA ILE A 52 4.28 -7.54 -2.67
C ILE A 52 3.11 -8.11 -3.44
N GLY A 53 2.86 -7.59 -4.65
CA GLY A 53 1.80 -8.01 -5.53
C GLY A 53 2.01 -9.42 -6.10
N ASN A 54 1.15 -9.75 -7.05
CA ASN A 54 1.16 -11.02 -7.78
C ASN A 54 2.22 -11.00 -8.90
N TYR A 55 2.72 -12.18 -9.29
CA TYR A 55 3.64 -12.37 -10.42
C TYR A 55 4.95 -11.56 -10.35
N SER A 56 5.39 -11.18 -9.14
CA SER A 56 6.60 -10.38 -8.94
C SER A 56 7.83 -11.25 -8.68
N SER A 57 8.96 -10.80 -9.21
CA SER A 57 10.23 -11.51 -9.21
C SER A 57 11.28 -10.72 -8.43
N ILE A 58 11.59 -11.16 -7.22
CA ILE A 58 12.56 -10.50 -6.33
C ILE A 58 13.85 -11.33 -6.28
N ALA A 59 14.94 -10.75 -6.79
CA ALA A 59 16.22 -11.43 -6.89
C ALA A 59 16.98 -11.49 -5.54
N TYR A 60 18.31 -11.65 -5.57
CA TYR A 60 19.11 -11.87 -4.36
C TYR A 60 19.52 -10.56 -3.68
N ASN A 61 19.68 -10.63 -2.35
CA ASN A 61 20.20 -9.54 -1.51
C ASN A 61 19.42 -8.21 -1.68
N VAL A 62 18.09 -8.29 -1.79
CA VAL A 62 17.25 -7.08 -1.82
C VAL A 62 17.05 -6.59 -0.39
N THR A 63 17.34 -5.31 -0.12
CA THR A 63 17.22 -4.72 1.22
C THR A 63 16.06 -3.74 1.29
N LEU A 64 15.17 -3.92 2.26
CA LEU A 64 14.12 -2.98 2.63
C LEU A 64 14.55 -2.21 3.89
N LEU A 65 14.82 -0.91 3.74
CA LEU A 65 15.19 -0.03 4.86
C LEU A 65 13.96 0.68 5.42
N ILE A 66 13.55 0.31 6.62
CA ILE A 66 12.33 0.83 7.25
C ILE A 66 12.66 1.74 8.44
N ASP A 67 12.26 3.00 8.34
CA ASP A 67 12.32 3.97 9.45
C ASP A 67 13.72 4.16 10.07
N ARG A 68 14.77 4.10 9.25
CA ARG A 68 16.17 4.27 9.70
C ARG A 68 16.64 5.73 9.63
N ASN A 69 15.73 6.68 9.78
CA ASN A 69 16.01 8.11 9.64
C ASN A 69 16.29 8.78 11.00
N HIS A 70 17.08 9.84 10.97
CA HIS A 70 17.32 10.73 12.10
C HIS A 70 16.95 12.16 11.73
N ASP A 71 16.59 12.99 12.71
CA ASP A 71 16.26 14.39 12.48
C ASP A 71 17.52 15.20 12.18
N TYR A 72 17.90 15.26 10.91
CA TYR A 72 19.05 16.05 10.44
C TYR A 72 18.84 17.56 10.55
N LYS A 73 17.63 18.03 10.94
CA LYS A 73 17.36 19.43 11.23
C LYS A 73 17.52 19.77 12.71
N SER A 74 17.64 18.77 13.58
CA SER A 74 17.97 18.96 14.99
C SER A 74 19.45 19.32 15.16
N ILE A 75 19.79 19.97 16.27
CA ILE A 75 21.18 20.36 16.61
C ILE A 75 22.11 19.14 16.63
N SER A 76 21.59 17.98 17.03
CA SER A 76 22.31 16.70 17.00
C SER A 76 21.47 15.65 16.29
N THR A 77 22.11 14.82 15.47
CA THR A 77 21.54 13.61 14.87
C THR A 77 21.68 12.39 15.78
N CYS A 78 22.33 12.53 16.94
CA CYS A 78 22.50 11.45 17.90
C CYS A 78 21.13 11.09 18.51
N PRO A 79 20.65 9.83 18.37
CA PRO A 79 19.37 9.41 18.93
C PRO A 79 19.28 9.59 20.45
N MET A 80 20.40 9.54 21.17
CA MET A 80 20.45 9.73 22.62
C MET A 80 20.16 11.18 23.04
N LEU A 81 20.29 12.13 22.12
CA LEU A 81 20.09 13.56 22.34
C LEU A 81 18.82 14.07 21.64
N GLU A 82 17.98 13.18 21.12
CA GLU A 82 16.76 13.55 20.41
C GLU A 82 15.68 14.05 21.40
N VAL A 83 15.54 15.37 21.50
CA VAL A 83 14.57 16.03 22.39
C VAL A 83 13.20 16.21 21.71
N ARG A 84 13.15 16.29 20.37
CA ARG A 84 11.93 16.54 19.59
C ARG A 84 11.58 15.33 18.74
N ARG A 85 10.50 14.62 19.08
CA ARG A 85 9.89 13.57 18.22
C ARG A 85 9.09 14.17 17.06
N LYS A 86 9.71 15.01 16.23
CA LYS A 86 9.08 15.58 15.02
C LYS A 86 9.37 14.77 13.75
N LEU A 87 9.80 13.52 13.89
CA LEU A 87 10.12 12.69 12.74
C LEU A 87 8.85 12.12 12.13
N HIS A 88 8.67 12.39 10.84
CA HIS A 88 7.75 11.63 10.01
C HIS A 88 8.35 10.25 9.82
N ARG A 89 7.70 9.25 10.41
CA ARG A 89 8.15 7.86 10.33
C ARG A 89 7.31 7.18 9.27
N LYS A 90 7.97 6.69 8.23
CA LYS A 90 7.33 5.88 7.19
C LYS A 90 7.69 4.43 7.39
N GLY A 91 6.70 3.56 7.29
CA GLY A 91 6.96 2.13 7.47
C GLY A 91 6.34 1.23 6.42
N GLN A 92 5.62 1.82 5.45
CA GLN A 92 5.07 1.08 4.33
C GLN A 92 6.05 0.96 3.17
N ILE A 93 6.12 -0.23 2.57
CA ILE A 93 6.67 -0.41 1.22
C ILE A 93 5.66 -1.23 0.42
N ILE A 94 5.30 -0.74 -0.76
CA ILE A 94 4.39 -1.44 -1.67
C ILE A 94 5.15 -1.78 -2.94
N ILE A 95 5.24 -3.07 -3.25
CA ILE A 95 5.71 -3.58 -4.53
C ILE A 95 4.46 -4.06 -5.27
N GLY A 96 4.19 -3.48 -6.44
CA GLY A 96 3.03 -3.80 -7.27
C GLY A 96 3.04 -5.22 -7.83
N HIS A 97 2.19 -5.46 -8.82
CA HIS A 97 2.10 -6.72 -9.56
C HIS A 97 3.10 -6.74 -10.72
N ASP A 98 3.58 -7.92 -11.15
CA ASP A 98 4.53 -8.06 -12.27
C ASP A 98 5.81 -7.21 -12.13
N VAL A 99 6.29 -7.01 -10.90
CA VAL A 99 7.50 -6.21 -10.67
C VAL A 99 8.73 -7.10 -10.74
N TRP A 100 9.75 -6.66 -11.47
CA TRP A 100 11.06 -7.31 -11.49
C TRP A 100 12.09 -6.47 -10.73
N ILE A 101 12.66 -7.03 -9.67
CA ILE A 101 13.70 -6.39 -8.86
C ILE A 101 15.00 -7.18 -8.98
N GLY A 102 16.04 -6.54 -9.51
CA GLY A 102 17.38 -7.08 -9.68
C GLY A 102 18.14 -7.29 -8.37
N ASN A 103 19.33 -7.89 -8.48
CA ASN A 103 20.18 -8.19 -7.31
C ASN A 103 20.65 -6.91 -6.59
N ASN A 104 20.88 -7.00 -5.28
CA ASN A 104 21.51 -5.95 -4.47
C ASN A 104 20.73 -4.61 -4.47
N VAL A 105 19.43 -4.63 -4.76
CA VAL A 105 18.60 -3.41 -4.72
C VAL A 105 18.30 -3.02 -3.27
N THR A 106 18.36 -1.73 -2.97
CA THR A 106 17.90 -1.17 -1.69
C THR A 106 16.68 -0.29 -1.90
N ILE A 107 15.62 -0.52 -1.13
CA ILE A 107 14.35 0.23 -1.20
C ILE A 107 14.12 0.94 0.13
N LEU A 108 13.91 2.26 0.07
CA LEU A 108 13.65 3.07 1.26
C LEU A 108 12.18 3.04 1.70
N SER A 109 11.97 3.31 2.98
CA SER A 109 10.66 3.40 3.60
C SER A 109 9.73 4.39 2.91
N GLY A 110 8.48 4.02 2.75
CA GLY A 110 7.43 4.85 2.16
C GLY A 110 7.38 4.82 0.64
N VAL A 111 8.19 3.98 -0.01
CA VAL A 111 8.23 3.83 -1.46
C VAL A 111 7.12 2.88 -1.94
N ARG A 112 6.49 3.28 -3.04
CA ARG A 112 5.64 2.45 -3.87
C ARG A 112 6.28 2.19 -5.24
N ILE A 113 6.41 0.93 -5.63
CA ILE A 113 6.83 0.49 -6.96
C ILE A 113 5.58 0.03 -7.73
N GLY A 114 5.28 0.71 -8.83
CA GLY A 114 4.10 0.46 -9.66
C GLY A 114 4.12 -0.87 -10.40
N ASN A 115 2.94 -1.32 -10.85
CA ASN A 115 2.80 -2.60 -11.53
C ASN A 115 3.63 -2.65 -12.81
N GLY A 116 4.26 -3.78 -13.11
CA GLY A 116 5.08 -3.98 -14.30
C GLY A 116 6.44 -3.28 -14.26
N ALA A 117 6.79 -2.57 -13.19
CA ALA A 117 8.06 -1.85 -13.11
C ALA A 117 9.27 -2.79 -13.06
N VAL A 118 10.42 -2.30 -13.56
CA VAL A 118 11.70 -3.00 -13.50
C VAL A 118 12.71 -2.15 -12.74
N VAL A 119 13.30 -2.72 -11.70
CA VAL A 119 14.36 -2.10 -10.91
C VAL A 119 15.66 -2.85 -11.19
N GLY A 120 16.59 -2.19 -11.89
CA GLY A 120 17.88 -2.77 -12.21
C GLY A 120 18.72 -3.08 -10.97
N ALA A 121 19.69 -3.98 -11.10
CA ALA A 121 20.57 -4.35 -10.00
C ALA A 121 21.30 -3.13 -9.39
N GLU A 122 21.65 -3.23 -8.09
CA GLU A 122 22.39 -2.21 -7.33
C GLU A 122 21.69 -0.83 -7.22
N THR A 123 20.39 -0.77 -7.53
CA THR A 123 19.62 0.47 -7.48
C THR A 123 19.26 0.86 -6.05
N LEU A 124 19.42 2.14 -5.71
CA LEU A 124 18.90 2.74 -4.47
C LEU A 124 17.58 3.47 -4.75
N VAL A 125 16.46 2.80 -4.48
CA VAL A 125 15.10 3.32 -4.71
C VAL A 125 14.72 4.25 -3.56
N THR A 126 14.78 5.56 -3.81
CA THR A 126 14.52 6.61 -2.81
C THR A 126 13.16 7.29 -2.94
N LYS A 127 12.42 7.01 -4.02
CA LYS A 127 11.10 7.57 -4.33
C LYS A 127 10.27 6.56 -5.10
N ASP A 128 8.98 6.84 -5.22
CA ASP A 128 8.05 5.98 -5.96
C ASP A 128 8.49 5.76 -7.41
N VAL A 129 8.21 4.56 -7.91
CA VAL A 129 8.48 4.13 -9.28
C VAL A 129 7.15 3.95 -9.99
N GLU A 130 6.99 4.62 -11.12
CA GLU A 130 5.75 4.57 -11.89
C GLU A 130 5.52 3.18 -12.51
N PRO A 131 4.25 2.81 -12.80
CA PRO A 131 3.96 1.55 -13.45
C PRO A 131 4.69 1.40 -14.79
N TYR A 132 5.22 0.20 -15.06
CA TYR A 132 5.99 -0.14 -16.25
C TYR A 132 7.27 0.69 -16.48
N ALA A 133 7.68 1.53 -15.52
CA ALA A 133 8.95 2.24 -15.60
C ALA A 133 10.14 1.30 -15.38
N ILE A 134 11.26 1.59 -16.04
CA ILE A 134 12.55 0.93 -15.85
C ILE A 134 13.47 1.94 -15.17
N VAL A 135 13.95 1.60 -13.96
CA VAL A 135 14.80 2.47 -13.15
C VAL A 135 16.10 1.78 -12.77
N VAL A 136 17.20 2.54 -12.70
CA VAL A 136 18.52 2.02 -12.33
C VAL A 136 19.33 3.02 -11.50
N GLY A 137 20.32 2.51 -10.76
CA GLY A 137 21.45 3.28 -10.21
C GLY A 137 21.27 3.85 -8.81
N ASN A 138 22.31 4.52 -8.33
CA ASN A 138 22.36 5.19 -7.04
C ASN A 138 23.02 6.59 -7.21
N PRO A 139 22.26 7.71 -7.18
CA PRO A 139 20.82 7.78 -6.95
C PRO A 139 20.02 7.21 -8.14
N MET A 140 18.87 6.62 -7.86
CA MET A 140 17.98 6.04 -8.87
C MET A 140 17.56 7.07 -9.93
N ARG A 141 17.61 6.65 -11.20
CA ARG A 141 17.13 7.40 -12.37
C ARG A 141 16.16 6.54 -13.18
N MET A 142 15.14 7.17 -13.75
CA MET A 142 14.28 6.53 -14.75
C MET A 142 15.00 6.52 -16.09
N ILE A 143 15.01 5.35 -16.75
CA ILE A 143 15.66 5.15 -18.06
C ILE A 143 14.64 5.26 -19.19
N LYS A 144 13.56 4.49 -19.10
CA LYS A 144 12.43 4.50 -20.03
C LYS A 144 11.23 3.78 -19.40
N TYR A 145 10.11 3.78 -20.10
CA TYR A 145 9.02 2.83 -19.85
C TYR A 145 9.18 1.59 -20.71
N ARG A 146 8.60 0.46 -20.28
CA ARG A 146 8.53 -0.78 -21.07
C ARG A 146 7.69 -0.60 -22.35
N PHE A 147 6.65 0.23 -22.27
CA PHE A 147 5.61 0.42 -23.28
C PHE A 147 5.23 1.89 -23.41
N HIS A 148 4.46 2.25 -24.44
CA HIS A 148 3.92 3.59 -24.58
C HIS A 148 2.83 3.87 -23.52
N ASN A 149 2.64 5.15 -23.18
CA ASN A 149 1.72 5.55 -22.11
C ASN A 149 0.28 5.03 -22.32
N LYS A 150 -0.20 5.04 -23.57
CA LYS A 150 -1.53 4.51 -23.91
C LYS A 150 -1.65 3.01 -23.64
N GLU A 151 -0.64 2.23 -23.98
CA GLU A 151 -0.59 0.78 -23.70
C GLU A 151 -0.56 0.52 -22.20
N ILE A 152 0.24 1.29 -21.45
CA ILE A 152 0.32 1.20 -19.99
C ILE A 152 -1.05 1.42 -19.36
N GLN A 153 -1.77 2.46 -19.77
CA GLN A 153 -3.13 2.74 -19.27
C GLN A 153 -4.08 1.58 -19.53
N LYS A 154 -4.05 1.00 -20.74
CA LYS A 154 -4.86 -0.16 -21.09
C LYS A 154 -4.49 -1.40 -20.26
N LEU A 155 -3.21 -1.68 -20.05
CA LEU A 155 -2.76 -2.77 -19.18
C LEU A 155 -3.20 -2.58 -17.71
N GLN A 156 -3.13 -1.35 -17.19
CA GLN A 156 -3.65 -1.02 -15.85
C GLN A 156 -5.17 -1.17 -15.75
N SER A 157 -5.90 -1.10 -16.87
CA SER A 157 -7.34 -1.41 -16.92
C SER A 157 -7.59 -2.92 -16.97
N ILE A 158 -6.85 -3.65 -17.83
CA ILE A 158 -6.99 -5.09 -18.02
C ILE A 158 -6.70 -5.87 -16.73
N ARG A 159 -5.67 -5.45 -15.97
CA ARG A 159 -5.25 -6.06 -14.68
C ARG A 159 -5.18 -7.58 -14.74
N TRP A 160 -4.47 -8.11 -15.74
CA TRP A 160 -4.36 -9.55 -15.97
C TRP A 160 -3.85 -10.31 -14.74
N TRP A 161 -3.04 -9.66 -13.88
CA TRP A 161 -2.56 -10.24 -12.62
C TRP A 161 -3.67 -10.61 -11.63
N ASN A 162 -4.90 -10.14 -11.84
CA ASN A 162 -6.09 -10.48 -11.07
C ASN A 162 -6.94 -11.57 -11.71
N TRP A 163 -6.67 -11.97 -12.95
CA TRP A 163 -7.35 -13.10 -13.59
C TRP A 163 -7.19 -14.38 -12.75
N ASP A 164 -8.23 -15.19 -12.73
CA ASP A 164 -8.15 -16.52 -12.15
C ASP A 164 -7.18 -17.41 -12.95
N LYS A 165 -6.76 -18.52 -12.35
CA LYS A 165 -5.79 -19.43 -12.95
C LYS A 165 -6.27 -19.99 -14.29
N SER A 166 -7.55 -20.35 -14.41
CA SER A 166 -8.08 -20.91 -15.65
C SER A 166 -8.01 -19.91 -16.80
N LYS A 167 -8.34 -18.64 -16.54
CA LYS A 167 -8.20 -17.58 -17.53
C LYS A 167 -6.73 -17.33 -17.91
N ILE A 168 -5.79 -17.43 -16.98
CA ILE A 168 -4.35 -17.35 -17.30
C ILE A 168 -3.93 -18.53 -18.19
N ASP A 169 -4.23 -19.76 -17.78
CA ASP A 169 -3.82 -20.98 -18.48
C ASP A 169 -4.37 -21.03 -19.92
N ASN A 170 -5.66 -20.68 -20.09
CA ASN A 170 -6.30 -20.64 -21.41
C ASN A 170 -5.71 -19.56 -22.35
N ASN A 171 -5.10 -18.52 -21.77
CA ASN A 171 -4.57 -17.38 -22.50
C ASN A 171 -3.03 -17.29 -22.45
N ILE A 172 -2.35 -18.35 -21.99
CA ILE A 172 -0.90 -18.31 -21.71
C ILE A 172 -0.06 -17.90 -22.94
N LYS A 173 -0.50 -18.30 -24.14
CA LYS A 173 0.15 -17.94 -25.41
C LYS A 173 0.29 -16.42 -25.61
N TRP A 174 -0.70 -15.64 -25.15
CA TRP A 174 -0.75 -14.20 -25.36
C TRP A 174 0.34 -13.44 -24.61
N PHE A 175 0.91 -14.01 -23.55
CA PHE A 175 2.01 -13.38 -22.80
C PHE A 175 3.35 -13.37 -23.56
N GLY A 176 3.44 -14.11 -24.68
CA GLY A 176 4.58 -14.08 -25.59
C GLY A 176 4.35 -13.27 -26.86
N GLU A 177 3.15 -12.72 -27.06
CA GLU A 177 2.79 -11.93 -28.24
C GLU A 177 3.17 -10.45 -28.09
N GLU A 178 3.10 -9.70 -29.19
CA GLU A 178 3.27 -8.24 -29.18
C GLU A 178 2.16 -7.55 -28.36
N ILE A 179 2.52 -6.42 -27.74
CA ILE A 179 1.65 -5.76 -26.77
C ILE A 179 0.33 -5.27 -27.39
N GLU A 180 0.37 -4.84 -28.65
CA GLU A 180 -0.80 -4.38 -29.40
C GLU A 180 -1.81 -5.51 -29.57
N ALA A 181 -1.35 -6.70 -29.94
CA ALA A 181 -2.21 -7.87 -30.13
C ALA A 181 -2.87 -8.32 -28.82
N PHE A 182 -2.10 -8.30 -27.71
CA PHE A 182 -2.65 -8.58 -26.37
C PHE A 182 -3.73 -7.57 -25.99
N ILE A 183 -3.46 -6.28 -26.23
CA ILE A 183 -4.40 -5.21 -25.90
C ILE A 183 -5.67 -5.30 -26.74
N ASP A 184 -5.55 -5.55 -28.04
CA ASP A 184 -6.71 -5.62 -28.93
C ASP A 184 -7.66 -6.76 -28.55
N GLU A 185 -7.14 -7.86 -28.03
CA GLU A 185 -7.94 -8.99 -27.55
C GLU A 185 -8.63 -8.71 -26.20
N PHE A 186 -7.93 -8.11 -25.23
CA PHE A 186 -8.39 -8.08 -23.84
C PHE A 186 -8.85 -6.71 -23.32
N TYR A 187 -8.58 -5.64 -24.04
CA TYR A 187 -8.98 -4.31 -23.60
C TYR A 187 -10.45 -4.03 -23.92
N GLU A 188 -11.21 -3.78 -22.87
CA GLU A 188 -12.57 -3.25 -22.97
C GLU A 188 -12.56 -1.76 -22.63
N ASP A 189 -13.20 -0.93 -23.46
CA ASP A 189 -13.36 0.49 -23.20
C ASP A 189 -14.41 0.69 -22.10
N ILE A 190 -13.94 0.76 -20.86
CA ILE A 190 -14.79 1.00 -19.70
C ILE A 190 -14.75 2.50 -19.39
N ASN A 191 -15.91 3.16 -19.50
CA ASN A 191 -16.08 4.54 -19.04
C ASN A 191 -15.84 4.64 -17.53
N ILE A 192 -14.65 5.09 -17.14
CA ILE A 192 -14.37 5.48 -15.77
C ILE A 192 -15.01 6.85 -15.55
N CYS A 193 -16.11 6.88 -14.80
CA CYS A 193 -16.75 8.13 -14.42
C CYS A 193 -15.78 8.97 -13.59
N THR A 194 -15.39 10.14 -14.12
CA THR A 194 -14.48 11.10 -13.46
C THR A 194 -15.26 12.21 -12.75
N ASP A 195 -16.47 11.89 -12.27
CA ASP A 195 -17.32 12.86 -11.59
C ASP A 195 -16.56 13.53 -10.45
N LYS A 196 -16.73 14.86 -10.36
CA LYS A 196 -16.17 15.63 -9.26
C LYS A 196 -16.73 15.09 -7.95
N ARG A 197 -15.84 14.58 -7.09
CA ARG A 197 -16.19 14.15 -5.74
C ARG A 197 -16.68 15.35 -4.93
N ASN A 198 -17.92 15.29 -4.45
CA ASN A 198 -18.58 16.43 -3.78
C ASN A 198 -18.04 16.73 -2.37
N SER A 199 -17.47 15.75 -1.67
CA SER A 199 -16.95 15.90 -0.29
C SER A 199 -15.65 15.11 -0.11
N LYS A 200 -14.70 15.60 0.69
CA LYS A 200 -13.44 14.86 0.93
C LYS A 200 -13.70 13.64 1.82
N ALA A 201 -13.51 12.44 1.28
CA ALA A 201 -13.70 11.20 2.00
C ALA A 201 -12.39 10.42 2.17
N ILE A 202 -12.14 9.95 3.39
CA ILE A 202 -11.08 9.00 3.71
C ILE A 202 -11.75 7.64 3.93
N LEU A 203 -11.42 6.67 3.10
CA LEU A 203 -11.89 5.30 3.24
C LEU A 203 -10.94 4.48 4.11
N PHE A 204 -11.50 3.79 5.09
CA PHE A 204 -10.82 2.81 5.91
C PHE A 204 -11.62 1.51 5.93
N ILE A 205 -11.04 0.44 5.38
CA ILE A 205 -11.62 -0.89 5.50
C ILE A 205 -11.10 -1.50 6.79
N TRP A 206 -12.02 -1.78 7.71
CA TRP A 206 -11.71 -2.01 9.09
C TRP A 206 -11.00 -3.35 9.32
N ASP A 207 -9.94 -3.31 10.12
CA ASP A 207 -9.09 -4.43 10.52
C ASP A 207 -9.34 -4.90 11.96
N PHE A 208 -10.56 -4.74 12.51
CA PHE A 208 -10.84 -4.92 13.96
C PHE A 208 -10.37 -6.25 14.54
N ASN A 209 -10.55 -7.35 13.80
CA ASN A 209 -10.20 -8.69 14.26
C ASN A 209 -8.70 -9.00 14.13
N ASP A 210 -7.91 -8.13 13.50
CA ASP A 210 -6.49 -8.35 13.35
C ASP A 210 -5.76 -8.08 14.67
N LYS A 211 -4.91 -9.02 15.09
CA LYS A 211 -4.10 -8.93 16.32
C LYS A 211 -3.26 -7.65 16.39
N TYR A 212 -2.80 -7.18 15.22
CA TYR A 212 -1.99 -5.97 15.05
C TYR A 212 -2.74 -4.88 14.29
N SER A 213 -4.02 -4.74 14.60
CA SER A 213 -4.90 -3.76 13.97
C SER A 213 -4.51 -2.32 14.27
N ILE A 214 -4.80 -1.44 13.32
CA ILE A 214 -4.48 -0.01 13.37
C ILE A 214 -5.72 0.87 13.57
N TRP A 215 -6.92 0.31 13.61
CA TRP A 215 -8.16 1.09 13.72
C TRP A 215 -8.18 2.08 14.89
N LYS A 216 -7.65 1.71 16.07
CA LYS A 216 -7.60 2.62 17.23
C LYS A 216 -6.70 3.82 16.97
N LYS A 217 -5.57 3.58 16.30
CA LYS A 217 -4.61 4.62 15.92
C LYS A 217 -5.26 5.56 14.90
N VAL A 218 -5.84 4.99 13.84
CA VAL A 218 -6.58 5.73 12.79
C VAL A 218 -7.65 6.64 13.40
N LEU A 219 -8.54 6.09 14.24
CA LEU A 219 -9.61 6.86 14.87
C LEU A 219 -9.08 7.99 15.76
N LYS A 220 -8.14 7.67 16.66
CA LYS A 220 -7.59 8.67 17.60
C LYS A 220 -6.90 9.80 16.85
N GLU A 221 -6.11 9.48 15.83
CA GLU A 221 -5.38 10.48 15.08
C GLU A 221 -6.32 11.33 14.23
N TYR A 222 -7.29 10.71 13.54
CA TYR A 222 -8.31 11.41 12.77
C TYR A 222 -9.07 12.43 13.63
N LEU A 223 -9.55 12.02 14.81
CA LEU A 223 -10.28 12.87 15.76
C LEU A 223 -9.42 13.95 16.44
N ASN A 224 -8.10 13.83 16.36
CA ASN A 224 -7.17 14.83 16.88
C ASN A 224 -6.74 15.82 15.80
N VAL A 225 -6.70 15.38 14.55
CA VAL A 225 -6.33 16.21 13.40
C VAL A 225 -7.54 16.99 12.90
N PHE A 226 -8.68 16.35 12.65
CA PHE A 226 -9.82 16.97 11.98
C PHE A 226 -10.97 17.33 12.91
N SER A 227 -11.67 18.39 12.53
CA SER A 227 -12.87 18.94 13.16
C SER A 227 -14.00 19.03 12.12
N LYS A 228 -15.21 19.39 12.56
CA LYS A 228 -16.36 19.60 11.65
C LYS A 228 -16.13 20.64 10.56
N GLU A 229 -15.27 21.63 10.82
CA GLU A 229 -14.99 22.73 9.89
C GLU A 229 -14.12 22.31 8.70
N ASP A 230 -13.42 21.17 8.80
CA ASP A 230 -12.48 20.71 7.79
C ASP A 230 -13.16 20.03 6.56
N ASP A 231 -14.49 19.81 6.61
CA ASP A 231 -15.31 19.16 5.56
C ASP A 231 -14.68 17.86 5.00
N ILE A 232 -14.12 17.07 5.91
CA ILE A 232 -13.55 15.76 5.63
C ILE A 232 -14.24 14.71 6.48
N LYS A 233 -14.63 13.59 5.85
CA LYS A 233 -15.31 12.48 6.51
C LYS A 233 -14.48 11.20 6.48
N LEU A 234 -14.49 10.46 7.57
CA LEU A 234 -13.90 9.13 7.67
C LEU A 234 -15.00 8.10 7.42
N VAL A 235 -14.92 7.39 6.30
CA VAL A 235 -15.82 6.30 5.94
C VAL A 235 -15.18 4.98 6.35
N ILE A 236 -15.81 4.28 7.28
CA ILE A 236 -15.35 3.02 7.83
C ILE A 236 -16.24 1.89 7.32
N LYS A 237 -15.64 1.01 6.51
CA LYS A 237 -16.30 -0.21 6.04
C LYS A 237 -16.02 -1.35 7.00
N VAL A 238 -17.09 -1.92 7.54
CA VAL A 238 -17.05 -3.06 8.48
C VAL A 238 -17.52 -4.31 7.75
N LYS A 239 -16.94 -5.47 8.08
CA LYS A 239 -17.48 -6.74 7.60
C LYS A 239 -18.79 -7.07 8.33
N LYS A 240 -19.65 -7.86 7.69
CA LYS A 240 -20.99 -8.16 8.21
C LYS A 240 -20.90 -8.96 9.51
N GLU A 241 -19.97 -9.90 9.53
CA GLU A 241 -19.63 -10.82 10.62
C GLU A 241 -18.96 -10.15 11.82
N ASP A 242 -18.44 -8.92 11.67
CA ASP A 242 -17.73 -8.25 12.75
C ASP A 242 -18.69 -7.77 13.85
N LYS A 243 -18.41 -8.22 15.08
CA LYS A 243 -19.03 -7.69 16.28
C LYS A 243 -18.44 -6.31 16.57
N LEU A 244 -19.11 -5.29 16.06
CA LEU A 244 -18.74 -3.91 16.30
C LEU A 244 -18.79 -3.62 17.80
N ASN A 245 -17.66 -3.26 18.42
CA ASN A 245 -17.67 -2.76 19.78
C ASN A 245 -18.08 -1.28 19.80
N ILE A 246 -19.37 -1.02 19.51
CA ILE A 246 -19.97 0.32 19.46
C ILE A 246 -19.64 1.12 20.73
N GLY A 247 -19.62 0.46 21.89
CA GLY A 247 -19.25 1.09 23.16
C GLY A 247 -17.81 1.60 23.19
N GLU A 248 -16.86 0.87 22.63
CA GLU A 248 -15.45 1.32 22.57
C GLU A 248 -15.26 2.46 21.56
N ILE A 249 -15.96 2.43 20.43
CA ILE A 249 -15.95 3.53 19.45
C ILE A 249 -16.53 4.80 20.09
N HIS A 250 -17.69 4.71 20.74
CA HIS A 250 -18.28 5.86 21.43
C HIS A 250 -17.37 6.41 22.52
N LYS A 251 -16.66 5.54 23.26
CA LYS A 251 -15.64 5.96 24.23
C LYS A 251 -14.49 6.74 23.57
N LEU A 252 -14.05 6.31 22.38
CA LEU A 252 -12.96 6.97 21.64
C LEU A 252 -13.38 8.28 20.97
N ILE A 253 -14.57 8.33 20.39
CA ILE A 253 -15.15 9.57 19.83
C ILE A 253 -15.39 10.59 20.96
N GLY A 254 -15.80 10.10 22.13
CA GLY A 254 -16.10 10.94 23.29
C GLY A 254 -17.29 11.88 23.05
N ARG A 255 -17.48 12.86 23.94
CA ARG A 255 -18.48 13.94 23.79
C ARG A 255 -17.90 15.17 23.07
N LYS A 256 -17.02 14.99 22.07
CA LYS A 256 -16.47 16.12 21.31
C LYS A 256 -17.58 16.72 20.43
N LYS A 257 -18.11 17.88 20.81
CA LYS A 257 -19.16 18.58 20.05
C LYS A 257 -18.72 18.95 18.63
N ASP A 258 -17.41 19.15 18.42
CA ASP A 258 -16.82 19.60 17.14
C ASP A 258 -16.06 18.50 16.39
N ALA A 259 -16.34 17.22 16.70
CA ALA A 259 -15.68 16.09 16.03
C ALA A 259 -16.06 16.01 14.54
N ALA A 260 -15.05 15.80 13.69
CA ALA A 260 -15.24 15.50 12.26
C ALA A 260 -16.13 14.26 12.04
N GLU A 261 -16.80 14.22 10.89
CA GLU A 261 -17.79 13.19 10.59
C GLU A 261 -17.14 11.80 10.45
N ILE A 262 -17.79 10.78 11.02
CA ILE A 262 -17.42 9.37 10.86
C ILE A 262 -18.67 8.61 10.40
N LEU A 263 -18.59 7.98 9.23
CA LEU A 263 -19.65 7.15 8.66
C LEU A 263 -19.23 5.69 8.76
N VAL A 264 -20.05 4.86 9.38
CA VAL A 264 -19.78 3.41 9.52
C VAL A 264 -20.80 2.64 8.69
N THR A 265 -20.33 1.81 7.75
CA THR A 265 -21.20 1.04 6.85
C THR A 265 -20.89 -0.46 6.88
N LYS A 266 -21.95 -1.28 6.93
CA LYS A 266 -21.89 -2.74 6.81
C LYS A 266 -22.39 -3.25 5.46
N GLU A 267 -23.35 -2.54 4.85
CA GLU A 267 -24.07 -3.03 3.67
C GLU A 267 -23.45 -2.63 2.34
N ALA A 268 -22.61 -1.58 2.31
CA ALA A 268 -21.98 -1.14 1.07
C ALA A 268 -21.00 -2.19 0.51
N ASP A 269 -21.02 -2.37 -0.81
CA ASP A 269 -20.00 -3.10 -1.56
C ASP A 269 -18.63 -2.39 -1.42
N GLU A 270 -17.58 -3.15 -1.13
CA GLU A 270 -16.26 -2.58 -0.83
C GLU A 270 -15.69 -1.78 -2.01
N LYS A 271 -15.84 -2.29 -3.25
CA LYS A 271 -15.29 -1.65 -4.45
C LYS A 271 -16.03 -0.33 -4.74
N SER A 272 -17.36 -0.32 -4.58
CA SER A 272 -18.17 0.88 -4.81
C SER A 272 -17.74 2.09 -3.96
N LEU A 273 -17.24 1.86 -2.74
CA LEU A 273 -16.81 2.93 -1.83
C LEU A 273 -15.59 3.71 -2.35
N PHE A 274 -14.78 3.13 -3.24
CA PHE A 274 -13.62 3.81 -3.81
C PHE A 274 -13.99 4.90 -4.81
N LYS A 275 -15.19 4.82 -5.42
CA LYS A 275 -15.69 5.87 -6.34
C LYS A 275 -15.74 7.23 -5.64
N ASP A 276 -16.27 7.24 -4.42
CA ASP A 276 -16.49 8.45 -3.63
C ASP A 276 -15.31 8.82 -2.72
N ALA A 277 -14.30 7.95 -2.58
CA ALA A 277 -13.16 8.15 -1.70
C ALA A 277 -12.07 9.01 -2.35
N ASN A 278 -11.49 9.96 -1.61
CA ASN A 278 -10.30 10.70 -2.05
C ASN A 278 -9.01 10.03 -1.56
N TYR A 279 -9.09 9.41 -0.38
CA TYR A 279 -7.98 8.72 0.26
C TYR A 279 -8.40 7.32 0.70
N PHE A 280 -7.46 6.37 0.67
CA PHE A 280 -7.63 5.04 1.22
C PHE A 280 -6.51 4.74 2.22
N ILE A 281 -6.88 4.35 3.44
CA ILE A 281 -5.93 3.95 4.47
C ILE A 281 -5.59 2.47 4.29
N THR A 282 -4.34 2.22 3.94
CA THR A 282 -3.79 0.86 3.86
C THR A 282 -3.55 0.28 5.25
N THR A 283 -3.76 -1.02 5.38
CA THR A 283 -3.54 -1.78 6.62
C THR A 283 -2.57 -2.94 6.36
N ARG A 284 -2.32 -3.78 7.35
CA ARG A 284 -1.52 -5.01 7.18
C ARG A 284 -2.32 -6.18 6.63
N SER A 285 -3.58 -5.95 6.26
CA SER A 285 -4.44 -7.00 5.73
C SER A 285 -3.84 -7.61 4.46
N PRO A 286 -3.93 -8.94 4.27
CA PRO A 286 -3.57 -9.58 3.01
C PRO A 286 -4.37 -9.06 1.81
N ASN A 287 -5.56 -8.49 2.06
CA ASN A 287 -6.41 -7.90 1.04
C ASN A 287 -5.98 -6.49 0.63
N THR A 288 -5.00 -5.87 1.30
CA THR A 288 -4.59 -4.49 1.00
C THR A 288 -4.17 -4.32 -0.46
N MET A 289 -3.52 -5.29 -1.09
CA MET A 289 -3.16 -5.20 -2.52
C MET A 289 -4.40 -5.12 -3.43
N LYS A 290 -5.45 -5.90 -3.14
CA LYS A 290 -6.75 -5.82 -3.85
C LYS A 290 -7.37 -4.43 -3.70
N TYR A 291 -7.28 -3.84 -2.51
CA TYR A 291 -7.79 -2.50 -2.25
C TYR A 291 -6.96 -1.41 -2.92
N ILE A 292 -5.64 -1.60 -3.02
CA ILE A 292 -4.75 -0.71 -3.78
C ILE A 292 -5.10 -0.75 -5.27
N ASP A 293 -5.42 -1.93 -5.83
CA ASP A 293 -5.88 -2.03 -7.21
C ASP A 293 -7.12 -1.17 -7.46
N TRP A 294 -8.13 -1.26 -6.57
CA TRP A 294 -9.33 -0.42 -6.67
C TRP A 294 -9.02 1.05 -6.43
N ALA A 295 -8.11 1.37 -5.51
CA ALA A 295 -7.65 2.74 -5.32
C ALA A 295 -7.04 3.32 -6.58
N ASP A 296 -6.20 2.56 -7.29
CA ASP A 296 -5.63 3.00 -8.58
C ASP A 296 -6.70 3.17 -9.64
N GLU A 297 -7.66 2.24 -9.73
CA GLU A 297 -8.77 2.26 -10.70
C GLU A 297 -9.59 3.54 -10.58
N PHE A 298 -9.84 3.98 -9.34
CA PHE A 298 -10.61 5.19 -9.06
C PHE A 298 -9.72 6.41 -8.75
N ASN A 299 -8.39 6.36 -8.94
CA ASN A 299 -7.49 7.47 -8.62
C ASN A 299 -7.68 8.00 -7.17
N VAL A 300 -7.66 7.08 -6.21
CA VAL A 300 -7.72 7.32 -4.77
C VAL A 300 -6.30 7.31 -4.21
N LYS A 301 -5.95 8.35 -3.44
CA LYS A 301 -4.61 8.48 -2.86
C LYS A 301 -4.43 7.52 -1.68
N LEU A 302 -3.27 6.88 -1.57
CA LEU A 302 -2.97 5.99 -0.46
C LEU A 302 -2.47 6.78 0.75
N LEU A 303 -2.95 6.40 1.93
CA LEU A 303 -2.39 6.76 3.22
C LEU A 303 -1.90 5.48 3.89
N SER A 304 -0.66 5.50 4.38
CA SER A 304 -0.12 4.41 5.18
C SER A 304 -0.66 4.53 6.59
N GLY A 305 -1.54 3.60 7.00
CA GLY A 305 -2.09 3.63 8.36
C GLY A 305 -1.05 3.33 9.46
N VAL A 306 0.16 2.94 9.06
CA VAL A 306 1.28 2.64 9.95
C VAL A 306 2.27 3.79 10.08
N ASP A 307 2.19 4.79 9.20
CA ASP A 307 3.03 5.98 9.26
C ASP A 307 2.70 6.85 10.47
N PHE A 308 3.66 7.64 10.93
CA PHE A 308 3.49 8.57 12.04
C PHE A 308 3.97 9.96 11.65
N PRO A 309 3.08 10.96 11.58
CA PRO A 309 1.61 10.84 11.58
C PRO A 309 1.07 10.13 10.32
N ILE A 310 -0.14 9.56 10.40
CA ILE A 310 -0.94 9.09 9.26
C ILE A 310 -1.51 10.28 8.49
N PHE A 311 -2.03 11.29 9.19
CA PHE A 311 -2.74 12.41 8.60
C PHE A 311 -1.93 13.70 8.68
N SER A 312 -2.00 14.51 7.61
CA SER A 312 -1.44 15.85 7.59
C SER A 312 -2.46 16.82 6.99
N LYS A 313 -2.91 17.79 7.80
CA LYS A 313 -3.85 18.83 7.33
C LYS A 313 -3.33 19.54 6.07
N GLN A 314 -2.04 19.89 6.04
CA GLN A 314 -1.43 20.62 4.92
C GLN A 314 -1.48 19.85 3.59
N SER A 315 -1.53 18.52 3.61
CA SER A 315 -1.62 17.71 2.39
C SER A 315 -3.05 17.29 2.01
N MET A 316 -4.03 17.59 2.85
CA MET A 316 -5.41 17.09 2.75
C MET A 316 -6.47 18.19 2.68
N CYS A 317 -6.19 19.37 3.23
CA CYS A 317 -7.01 20.58 3.14
C CYS A 317 -6.63 21.38 1.89
#